data_AF-A0A316FY52-F1
#
_entry.id   AF-A0A316FY52-F1
#
_cell.length_a   1.000
_cell.length_b   1.000
_cell.length_c   1.000
_cell.angle_alpha   90.00
_cell.angle_beta   90.00
_cell.angle_gamma   90.00
#
_symmetry.space_group_name_H-M   'P 1'
#
loop_
_entity.id
_entity.type
_entity.pdbx_description
1 polymer ?
#
loop_
_entity_poly.entity_id
_entity_poly.type
_entity_poly.pdbx_seq_one_letter_code
_entity_poly.pdbx_strand_id
1 'polypeptide(L)'
;MIPLRKNTQYQVLHQLGRHDAIVELTTTPQARQKWKCLPETIQARLITKTVKGKPVQILTSMTDAKRYPGADIVDLYAHRWEIELGFREMKQYLLHNKLTLRSQQPELIKQELWGMLLAYNLIRYKMTLMAKSLKGIHPNKLSFHHASLHIIHKLTQLPYVTLGNIPKFVMDIEKDAQLFVLEHRRERSYPRLIKASKNRYPIKKKNAAHSLK
;
A
#
# COMPACT_ATOMS: atom_id res chain seq x y z
N MET A 1 2.56 -10.48 8.14
CA MET A 1 3.13 -11.23 6.99
C MET A 1 4.36 -10.51 6.48
N ILE A 2 5.43 -11.24 6.20
CA ILE A 2 6.69 -10.68 5.70
C ILE A 2 7.25 -11.56 4.58
N PRO A 3 7.97 -11.02 3.60
CA PRO A 3 8.68 -11.85 2.64
C PRO A 3 9.82 -12.57 3.36
N LEU A 4 10.05 -13.84 3.02
CA LEU A 4 11.20 -14.58 3.53
C LEU A 4 12.49 -13.92 3.01
N ARG A 5 13.43 -13.63 3.91
CA ARG A 5 14.73 -13.10 3.50
C ARG A 5 15.56 -14.19 2.82
N LYS A 6 16.40 -13.81 1.86
CA LYS A 6 17.33 -14.75 1.23
C LYS A 6 18.20 -15.42 2.29
N ASN A 7 18.48 -16.72 2.11
CA ASN A 7 19.31 -17.54 2.99
C ASN A 7 18.79 -17.63 4.44
N THR A 8 17.49 -17.40 4.67
CA THR A 8 16.89 -17.67 5.97
C THR A 8 16.84 -19.18 6.18
N GLN A 9 17.45 -19.65 7.27
CA GLN A 9 17.39 -21.04 7.69
C GLN A 9 16.09 -21.29 8.47
N TYR A 10 15.41 -22.39 8.16
CA TYR A 10 14.20 -22.83 8.84
C TYR A 10 14.08 -24.35 8.73
N GLN A 11 13.38 -24.95 9.68
CA GLN A 11 13.02 -26.37 9.63
C GLN A 11 11.54 -26.50 9.29
N VAL A 12 11.19 -27.43 8.41
CA VAL A 12 9.78 -27.70 8.08
C VAL A 12 9.22 -28.67 9.11
N LEU A 13 8.21 -28.25 9.86
CA LEU A 13 7.53 -29.09 10.85
C LEU A 13 6.41 -29.91 10.21
N HIS A 14 5.52 -29.24 9.47
CA HIS A 14 4.36 -29.87 8.84
C HIS A 14 4.11 -29.31 7.45
N GLN A 15 3.91 -30.20 6.47
CA GLN A 15 3.48 -29.80 5.13
C GLN A 15 1.95 -29.74 5.09
N LEU A 16 1.38 -28.57 4.82
CA LEU A 16 -0.06 -28.37 4.69
C LEU A 16 -0.52 -28.54 3.24
N GLY A 17 0.38 -28.32 2.28
CA GLY A 17 0.16 -28.52 0.85
C GLY A 17 1.43 -28.25 0.04
N ARG A 18 1.35 -28.34 -1.29
CA ARG A 18 2.52 -28.20 -2.19
C ARG A 18 3.30 -26.88 -2.01
N HIS A 19 2.61 -25.81 -1.62
CA HIS A 19 3.18 -24.47 -1.48
C HIS A 19 2.93 -23.88 -0.09
N ASP A 20 2.61 -24.72 0.89
CA ASP A 20 2.15 -24.29 2.20
C ASP A 20 2.67 -25.23 3.28
N ALA A 21 3.37 -24.68 4.26
CA ALA A 21 4.00 -25.45 5.32
C ALA A 21 4.07 -24.65 6.63
N ILE A 22 4.04 -25.34 7.76
CA ILE A 22 4.43 -24.80 9.06
C ILE A 22 5.93 -25.03 9.20
N VAL A 23 6.65 -23.96 9.48
CA VAL A 23 8.10 -23.93 9.64
C VAL A 23 8.47 -23.41 11.02
N GLU A 24 9.59 -23.89 11.51
CA GLU A 24 10.25 -23.41 12.71
C GLU A 24 11.47 -22.55 12.34
N LEU A 25 11.58 -21.40 12.97
CA LEU A 25 12.67 -20.44 12.81
C LEU A 25 13.41 -20.31 14.14
N THR A 26 14.73 -20.50 14.10
CA THR A 26 15.58 -20.24 15.28
C THR A 26 15.77 -18.74 15.44
N THR A 27 15.53 -18.24 16.66
CA THR A 27 15.74 -16.83 16.96
C THR A 27 17.22 -16.53 17.15
N THR A 28 17.64 -15.28 16.90
CA THR A 28 19.05 -14.90 17.07
C THR A 28 19.32 -14.45 18.52
N PRO A 29 20.54 -14.65 19.05
CA PRO A 29 20.91 -14.16 20.38
C PRO A 29 20.68 -12.65 20.54
N GLN A 30 20.98 -11.87 19.50
CA GLN A 30 20.73 -10.42 19.46
C GLN A 30 19.24 -10.08 19.63
N ALA A 31 18.34 -10.84 19.00
CA ALA A 31 16.90 -10.64 19.15
C ALA A 31 16.43 -10.98 20.57
N ARG A 32 16.93 -12.07 21.15
CA ARG A 32 16.63 -12.47 22.54
C ARG A 32 17.17 -11.49 23.57
N GLN A 33 18.32 -10.85 23.32
CA GLN A 33 18.84 -9.79 24.17
C GLN A 33 17.91 -8.57 24.20
N LYS A 34 17.36 -8.19 23.04
CA LYS A 34 16.41 -7.08 22.93
C LYS A 34 15.03 -7.43 23.49
N TRP A 35 14.62 -8.70 23.39
CA TRP A 35 13.31 -9.20 23.79
C TRP A 35 13.47 -10.41 24.71
N LYS A 36 13.56 -10.17 26.03
CA LYS A 36 13.88 -11.21 27.03
C LYS A 36 12.91 -12.39 27.06
N CYS A 37 11.65 -12.18 26.65
CA CYS A 37 10.63 -13.22 26.59
C CYS A 37 10.58 -13.98 25.24
N LEU A 38 11.51 -13.71 24.32
CA LEU A 38 11.53 -14.35 23.01
C LEU A 38 12.08 -15.79 23.13
N PRO A 39 11.30 -16.82 22.74
CA PRO A 39 11.76 -18.21 22.80
C PRO A 39 12.92 -18.48 21.83
N GLU A 40 13.62 -19.61 22.03
CA GLU A 40 14.71 -20.05 21.14
C GLU A 40 14.24 -20.33 19.72
N THR A 41 13.02 -20.86 19.58
CA THR A 41 12.38 -21.10 18.29
C THR A 41 11.01 -20.45 18.23
N ILE A 42 10.62 -20.05 17.02
CA ILE A 42 9.28 -19.56 16.71
C ILE A 42 8.70 -20.35 15.54
N GLN A 43 7.42 -20.67 15.64
CA GLN A 43 6.68 -21.29 14.54
C GLN A 43 6.03 -20.21 13.68
N ALA A 44 6.08 -20.41 12.37
CA ALA A 44 5.42 -19.57 11.39
C ALA A 44 4.93 -20.44 10.24
N ARG A 45 3.94 -19.95 9.50
CA ARG A 45 3.50 -20.59 8.26
C ARG A 45 4.20 -19.94 7.08
N LEU A 46 4.76 -20.78 6.21
CA LEU A 46 5.47 -20.42 4.99
C LEU A 46 4.60 -20.74 3.79
N ILE A 47 4.26 -19.70 3.02
CA ILE A 47 3.47 -19.84 1.80
C ILE A 47 4.31 -19.40 0.60
N THR A 48 4.31 -20.20 -0.46
CA THR A 48 5.06 -19.93 -1.69
C THR A 48 4.11 -19.59 -2.84
N LYS A 49 4.34 -18.47 -3.53
CA LYS A 49 3.63 -18.13 -4.76
C LYS A 49 4.61 -17.77 -5.87
N THR A 50 4.31 -18.22 -7.08
CA THR A 50 5.04 -17.78 -8.27
C THR A 50 4.50 -16.43 -8.75
N VAL A 51 5.33 -15.39 -8.68
CA VAL A 51 5.01 -14.04 -9.18
C VAL A 51 5.96 -13.72 -10.32
N LYS A 52 5.42 -13.47 -11.53
CA LYS A 52 6.22 -13.18 -12.74
C LYS A 52 7.32 -14.23 -13.00
N GLY A 53 6.97 -15.51 -12.84
CA GLY A 53 7.88 -16.65 -13.04
C GLY A 53 8.91 -16.87 -11.92
N LYS A 54 8.85 -16.11 -10.82
CA LYS A 54 9.77 -16.27 -9.68
C LYS A 54 9.03 -16.73 -8.43
N PRO A 55 9.53 -17.72 -7.68
CA PRO A 55 8.96 -18.08 -6.40
C PRO A 55 9.19 -16.95 -5.39
N VAL A 56 8.11 -16.52 -4.76
CA VAL A 56 8.08 -15.58 -3.64
C VAL A 56 7.55 -16.32 -2.44
N GLN A 57 8.33 -16.32 -1.37
CA GLN A 57 7.98 -16.97 -0.11
C GLN A 57 7.57 -15.92 0.92
N ILE A 58 6.46 -16.17 1.61
CA ILE A 58 5.85 -15.26 2.57
C ILE A 58 5.72 -16.02 3.90
N LEU A 59 6.19 -15.41 4.98
CA LEU A 59 6.01 -15.87 6.34
C LEU A 59 4.83 -15.17 7.01
N THR A 60 4.02 -15.92 7.74
CA THR A 60 2.90 -15.42 8.52
C THR A 60 2.74 -16.14 9.86
N SER A 61 2.23 -15.44 10.87
CA SER A 61 1.85 -16.02 12.16
C SER A 61 0.49 -16.73 12.12
N MET A 62 -0.24 -16.64 11.00
CA MET A 62 -1.53 -17.29 10.78
C MET A 62 -1.34 -18.77 10.43
N THR A 63 -1.13 -19.61 11.45
CA THR A 63 -0.78 -21.04 11.30
C THR A 63 -1.97 -21.94 10.99
N ASP A 64 -3.19 -21.56 11.35
CA ASP A 64 -4.40 -22.34 11.07
C ASP A 64 -4.80 -22.26 9.59
N ALA A 65 -4.62 -23.38 8.88
CA ALA A 65 -4.91 -23.51 7.46
C ALA A 65 -6.39 -23.47 7.10
N LYS A 66 -7.26 -23.93 8.01
CA LYS A 66 -8.72 -23.96 7.78
C LYS A 66 -9.31 -22.57 7.97
N ARG A 67 -8.84 -21.84 8.99
CA ARG A 67 -9.29 -20.47 9.27
C ARG A 67 -8.71 -19.45 8.30
N TYR A 68 -7.48 -19.66 7.83
CA TYR A 68 -6.79 -18.73 6.93
C TYR A 68 -6.30 -19.48 5.69
N PRO A 69 -7.10 -19.52 4.61
CA PRO A 69 -6.68 -20.14 3.35
C PRO A 69 -5.43 -19.48 2.79
N GLY A 70 -4.50 -20.29 2.25
CA GLY A 70 -3.22 -19.80 1.73
C GLY A 70 -3.37 -18.81 0.57
N ALA A 71 -4.41 -18.97 -0.26
CA ALA A 71 -4.72 -18.07 -1.36
C ALA A 71 -5.09 -16.65 -0.87
N ASP A 72 -5.93 -16.55 0.16
CA ASP A 72 -6.36 -15.27 0.74
C ASP A 72 -5.19 -14.53 1.39
N ILE A 73 -4.31 -15.24 2.09
CA ILE A 73 -3.11 -14.68 2.71
C ILE A 73 -2.21 -14.05 1.63
N VAL A 74 -2.04 -14.78 0.54
CA VAL A 74 -1.25 -14.37 -0.61
C VAL A 74 -1.84 -13.14 -1.30
N ASP A 75 -3.15 -13.09 -1.48
CA ASP A 75 -3.83 -11.99 -2.15
C ASP A 75 -3.83 -10.75 -1.24
N LEU A 76 -4.03 -10.94 0.07
CA LEU A 76 -3.83 -9.89 1.07
C LEU A 76 -2.39 -9.35 1.06
N TYR A 77 -1.39 -10.21 0.89
CA TYR A 77 0.00 -9.78 0.78
C TYR A 77 0.26 -8.95 -0.49
N ALA A 78 -0.49 -9.16 -1.58
CA ALA A 78 -0.39 -8.33 -2.78
C ALA A 78 -0.77 -6.85 -2.50
N HIS A 79 -1.71 -6.61 -1.57
CA HIS A 79 -2.09 -5.28 -1.11
C HIS A 79 -1.03 -4.58 -0.25
N ARG A 80 0.07 -5.26 0.13
CA ARG A 80 1.16 -4.66 0.91
C ARG A 80 1.79 -3.43 0.25
N TRP A 81 1.73 -3.34 -1.09
CA TRP A 81 2.19 -2.17 -1.86
C TRP A 81 1.33 -0.92 -1.65
N GLU A 82 0.12 -1.04 -1.11
CA GLU A 82 -0.77 0.11 -0.86
C GLU A 82 -0.14 1.12 0.11
N ILE A 83 0.72 0.69 1.04
CA ILE A 83 1.45 1.62 1.92
C ILE A 83 2.42 2.52 1.14
N GLU A 84 3.03 2.00 0.08
CA GLU A 84 3.93 2.80 -0.77
C GLU A 84 3.15 3.84 -1.57
N LEU A 85 1.92 3.49 -1.98
CA LEU A 85 1.00 4.46 -2.56
C LEU A 85 0.62 5.53 -1.53
N GLY A 86 0.33 5.15 -0.29
CA GLY A 86 0.07 6.09 0.81
C GLY A 86 1.24 7.07 1.05
N PHE A 87 2.48 6.57 1.05
CA PHE A 87 3.66 7.44 1.13
C PHE A 87 3.77 8.39 -0.06
N ARG A 88 3.47 7.92 -1.27
CA ARG A 88 3.42 8.79 -2.46
C ARG A 88 2.36 9.85 -2.27
N GLU A 89 1.17 9.51 -1.80
CA GLU A 89 0.08 10.46 -1.67
C GLU A 89 0.41 11.59 -0.69
N MET A 90 0.99 11.26 0.46
CA MET A 90 1.45 12.26 1.42
C MET A 90 2.55 13.15 0.82
N LYS A 91 3.59 12.56 0.22
CA LYS A 91 4.75 13.32 -0.30
C LYS A 91 4.44 14.13 -1.56
N GLN A 92 3.73 13.52 -2.50
CA GLN A 92 3.49 14.07 -3.82
C GLN A 92 2.26 14.97 -3.85
N TYR A 93 1.13 14.52 -3.29
CA TYR A 93 -0.12 15.25 -3.42
C TYR A 93 -0.32 16.22 -2.26
N LEU A 94 -0.20 15.79 -1.01
CA LEU A 94 -0.44 16.69 0.13
C LEU A 94 0.72 17.68 0.34
N LEU A 95 1.97 17.21 0.24
CA LEU A 95 3.17 18.05 0.34
C LEU A 95 3.62 18.65 -0.99
N HIS A 96 2.89 18.43 -2.09
CA HIS A 96 3.19 19.01 -3.40
C HIS A 96 4.65 18.78 -3.88
N ASN A 97 5.23 17.60 -3.59
CA ASN A 97 6.64 17.27 -3.84
C ASN A 97 7.65 18.25 -3.22
N LYS A 98 7.27 19.03 -2.20
CA LYS A 98 8.23 19.88 -1.49
C LYS A 98 9.23 19.00 -0.75
N LEU A 99 10.51 19.27 -1.01
CA LEU A 99 11.62 18.53 -0.39
C LEU A 99 11.91 18.99 1.05
N THR A 100 11.43 20.18 1.41
CA THR A 100 11.69 20.81 2.71
C THR A 100 10.37 21.08 3.44
N LEU A 101 10.43 20.86 4.75
CA LEU A 101 9.40 21.28 5.71
C LEU A 101 9.66 22.73 6.13
N ARG A 102 8.67 23.40 6.71
CA ARG A 102 8.72 24.87 6.89
C ARG A 102 9.59 25.29 8.05
N SER A 103 9.57 24.51 9.14
CA SER A 103 10.31 24.85 10.35
C SER A 103 11.76 24.38 10.30
N GLN A 104 12.65 25.11 10.98
CA GLN A 104 14.04 24.75 11.20
C GLN A 104 14.30 24.16 12.59
N GLN A 105 13.27 24.05 13.44
CA GLN A 105 13.35 23.46 14.78
C GLN A 105 12.84 22.01 14.78
N PRO A 106 13.59 21.02 15.33
CA PRO A 106 13.21 19.61 15.30
C PRO A 106 11.81 19.32 15.86
N GLU A 107 11.43 20.00 16.94
CA GLU A 107 10.14 19.83 17.60
C GLU A 107 8.97 20.27 16.72
N LEU A 108 9.10 21.45 16.08
CA LEU A 108 8.10 21.96 15.14
C LEU A 108 8.05 21.14 13.84
N ILE A 109 9.17 20.58 13.40
CA ILE A 109 9.21 19.63 12.28
C ILE A 109 8.39 18.38 12.61
N LYS A 110 8.53 17.81 13.82
CA LYS A 110 7.70 16.68 14.26
C LYS A 110 6.22 17.07 14.27
N GLN A 111 5.88 18.28 14.74
CA GLN A 111 4.50 18.79 14.72
C GLN A 111 3.94 18.89 13.29
N GLU A 112 4.71 19.41 12.34
CA GLU A 112 4.30 19.49 10.93
C GLU A 112 4.03 18.10 10.34
N LEU A 113 4.88 17.11 10.64
CA LEU A 113 4.68 15.72 10.22
C LEU A 113 3.41 15.11 10.84
N TRP A 114 3.16 15.36 12.12
CA TRP A 114 1.93 14.91 12.78
C TRP A 114 0.68 15.56 12.18
N GLY A 115 0.74 16.87 11.89
CA GLY A 115 -0.34 17.59 11.21
C GLY A 115 -0.62 17.01 9.81
N MET A 116 0.43 16.69 9.06
CA MET A 116 0.30 16.05 7.75
C MET A 116 -0.33 14.65 7.84
N LEU A 117 0.11 13.82 8.79
CA LEU A 117 -0.47 12.50 9.03
C LEU A 117 -1.94 12.59 9.44
N LEU A 118 -2.30 13.56 10.29
CA LEU A 118 -3.68 13.80 10.69
C LEU A 118 -4.54 14.20 9.49
N ALA A 119 -4.09 15.15 8.68
CA ALA A 119 -4.80 15.58 7.48
C ALA A 119 -4.99 14.43 6.48
N TYR A 120 -3.94 13.63 6.25
CA TYR A 120 -4.02 12.43 5.40
C TYR A 120 -5.07 11.44 5.92
N ASN A 121 -5.06 11.14 7.22
CA ASN A 121 -6.01 10.21 7.83
C ASN A 121 -7.45 10.74 7.79
N LEU A 122 -7.68 12.04 7.98
CA LEU A 122 -9.00 12.66 7.87
C LEU A 122 -9.54 12.57 6.44
N ILE A 123 -8.71 12.86 5.43
CA ILE A 123 -9.09 12.70 4.02
C ILE A 123 -9.41 11.24 3.72
N ARG A 124 -8.56 10.29 4.18
CA ARG A 124 -8.79 8.85 3.98
C ARG A 124 -10.03 8.34 4.68
N TYR A 125 -10.33 8.84 5.87
CA TYR A 125 -11.58 8.55 6.57
C TYR A 125 -12.78 9.03 5.75
N LYS A 126 -12.74 10.27 5.26
CA LYS A 126 -13.81 10.81 4.42
C LYS A 126 -13.98 10.03 3.12
N MET A 127 -12.89 9.66 2.46
CA MET A 127 -12.91 8.76 1.29
C MET A 127 -13.48 7.37 1.63
N THR A 128 -13.33 6.90 2.87
CA THR A 128 -13.95 5.64 3.29
C THR A 128 -15.46 5.77 3.39
N LEU A 129 -15.97 6.91 3.86
CA LEU A 129 -17.41 7.22 3.85
C LEU A 129 -17.93 7.38 2.42
N MET A 130 -17.18 8.07 1.56
CA MET A 130 -17.48 8.16 0.11
C MET A 130 -17.54 6.78 -0.54
N ALA A 131 -16.61 5.87 -0.24
CA ALA A 131 -16.66 4.53 -0.80
C ALA A 131 -17.86 3.73 -0.26
N LYS A 132 -18.24 3.92 1.01
CA LYS A 132 -19.43 3.28 1.60
C LYS A 132 -20.76 3.74 0.97
N SER A 133 -20.82 4.96 0.42
CA SER A 133 -22.00 5.42 -0.30
C SER A 133 -22.18 4.73 -1.66
N LEU A 134 -21.13 4.05 -2.16
CA LEU A 134 -21.13 3.31 -3.41
C LEU A 134 -21.16 1.80 -3.17
N LYS A 135 -21.96 1.06 -3.94
CA LYS A 135 -22.05 -0.40 -3.80
C LYS A 135 -20.81 -1.09 -4.38
N GLY A 136 -20.08 -1.85 -3.55
CA GLY A 136 -18.97 -2.71 -3.98
C GLY A 136 -17.66 -1.97 -4.34
N ILE A 137 -17.57 -0.68 -4.00
CA ILE A 137 -16.36 0.12 -4.20
C ILE A 137 -15.58 0.18 -2.90
N HIS A 138 -14.29 -0.13 -2.97
CA HIS A 138 -13.37 0.01 -1.85
C HIS A 138 -12.68 1.38 -1.90
N PRO A 139 -12.26 1.95 -0.76
CA PRO A 139 -11.63 3.28 -0.72
C PRO A 139 -10.35 3.39 -1.56
N ASN A 140 -9.61 2.29 -1.71
CA ASN A 140 -8.41 2.21 -2.56
C ASN A 140 -8.71 2.28 -4.07
N LYS A 141 -9.98 2.13 -4.48
CA LYS A 141 -10.45 2.32 -5.86
C LYS A 141 -10.86 3.76 -6.15
N LEU A 142 -10.81 4.66 -5.17
CA LEU A 142 -11.05 6.08 -5.38
C LEU A 142 -9.73 6.82 -5.63
N SER A 143 -9.74 7.80 -6.55
CA SER A 143 -8.59 8.65 -6.85
C SER A 143 -8.28 9.56 -5.66
N PHE A 144 -7.21 9.27 -4.92
CA PHE A 144 -6.82 10.10 -3.78
C PHE A 144 -6.58 11.55 -4.17
N HIS A 145 -5.87 11.80 -5.28
CA HIS A 145 -5.55 13.15 -5.70
C HIS A 145 -6.82 14.00 -5.95
N HIS A 146 -7.72 13.54 -6.82
CA HIS A 146 -8.95 14.28 -7.12
C HIS A 146 -9.89 14.37 -5.93
N ALA A 147 -10.07 13.29 -5.17
CA ALA A 147 -10.91 13.30 -3.98
C ALA A 147 -10.35 14.27 -2.91
N SER A 148 -9.04 14.29 -2.69
CA SER A 148 -8.40 15.21 -1.73
C SER A 148 -8.62 16.67 -2.11
N LEU A 149 -8.42 17.02 -3.40
CA LEU A 149 -8.66 18.38 -3.90
C LEU A 149 -10.13 18.78 -3.72
N HIS A 150 -11.06 17.89 -4.05
CA HIS A 150 -12.48 18.14 -3.88
C HIS A 150 -12.88 18.32 -2.41
N ILE A 151 -12.43 17.42 -1.52
CA ILE A 151 -12.69 17.49 -0.08
C ILE A 151 -12.14 18.82 0.48
N ILE A 152 -10.88 19.14 0.18
CA ILE A 152 -10.25 20.39 0.64
C ILE A 152 -11.04 21.59 0.12
N HIS A 153 -11.38 21.62 -1.17
CA HIS A 153 -12.16 22.70 -1.76
C HIS A 153 -13.51 22.89 -1.07
N LYS A 154 -14.26 21.81 -0.84
CA LYS A 154 -15.52 21.85 -0.10
C LYS A 154 -15.30 22.38 1.32
N LEU A 155 -14.30 21.87 2.05
CA LEU A 155 -13.99 22.36 3.40
C LEU A 155 -13.61 23.85 3.41
N THR A 156 -12.90 24.36 2.40
CA THR A 156 -12.61 25.80 2.30
C THR A 156 -13.83 26.68 2.06
N GLN A 157 -14.94 26.10 1.58
CA GLN A 157 -16.21 26.81 1.39
C GLN A 157 -17.08 26.83 2.66
N LEU A 158 -16.81 25.98 3.66
CA LEU A 158 -17.62 25.89 4.88
C LEU A 158 -17.86 27.22 5.61
N PRO A 159 -16.88 28.15 5.70
CA PRO A 159 -17.11 29.44 6.36
C PRO A 159 -18.22 30.29 5.70
N TYR A 160 -18.53 30.03 4.43
CA TYR A 160 -19.57 30.73 3.67
C TYR A 160 -20.93 30.00 3.71
N VAL A 161 -21.02 28.89 4.44
CA VAL A 161 -22.25 28.09 4.58
C VAL A 161 -22.95 28.49 5.88
N THR A 162 -24.26 28.74 5.81
CA THR A 162 -25.09 28.96 7.00
C THR A 162 -25.01 27.76 7.96
N LEU A 163 -24.90 27.99 9.26
CA LEU A 163 -24.65 26.94 10.27
C LEU A 163 -25.59 25.71 10.15
N GLY A 164 -26.88 25.93 9.89
CA GLY A 164 -27.87 24.85 9.74
C GLY A 164 -27.65 23.94 8.53
N ASN A 165 -26.88 24.38 7.53
CA ASN A 165 -26.58 23.62 6.31
C ASN A 165 -25.24 22.87 6.39
N ILE A 166 -24.43 23.06 7.43
CA ILE A 166 -23.14 22.38 7.58
C ILE A 166 -23.28 20.85 7.48
N PRO A 167 -24.23 20.18 8.17
CA PRO A 167 -24.35 18.73 8.08
C PRO A 167 -24.64 18.26 6.65
N LYS A 168 -25.57 18.94 5.96
CA LYS A 168 -25.91 18.66 4.55
C LYS A 168 -24.69 18.82 3.66
N PHE A 169 -23.96 19.92 3.81
CA PHE A 169 -22.77 20.20 3.03
C PHE A 169 -21.68 19.13 3.23
N VAL A 170 -21.47 18.67 4.46
CA VAL A 170 -20.54 17.58 4.78
C VAL A 170 -20.98 16.25 4.19
N MET A 171 -22.28 15.95 4.15
CA MET A 171 -22.83 14.75 3.51
C MET A 171 -22.75 14.80 1.99
N ASP A 172 -22.88 15.98 1.37
CA ASP A 172 -22.82 16.12 -0.08
C ASP A 172 -21.46 15.71 -0.66
N ILE A 173 -20.36 15.88 0.10
CA ILE A 173 -19.04 15.34 -0.25
C ILE A 173 -19.09 13.83 -0.52
N GLU A 174 -19.92 13.09 0.22
CA GLU A 174 -20.05 11.63 0.09
C GLU A 174 -20.87 11.22 -1.13
N LYS A 175 -21.76 12.09 -1.60
CA LYS A 175 -22.58 11.86 -2.81
C LYS A 175 -21.76 11.99 -4.09
N ASP A 176 -20.75 12.86 -4.07
CA ASP A 176 -19.85 13.09 -5.20
C ASP A 176 -18.83 11.95 -5.41
N ALA A 177 -18.89 10.89 -4.59
CA ALA A 177 -17.96 9.75 -4.60
C ALA A 177 -17.77 9.12 -5.99
N GLN A 178 -18.85 9.01 -6.77
CA GLN A 178 -18.85 8.38 -8.09
C GLN A 178 -17.86 9.04 -9.06
N LEU A 179 -17.65 10.36 -8.92
CA LEU A 179 -16.74 11.15 -9.77
C LEU A 179 -15.27 10.74 -9.62
N PHE A 180 -14.92 10.11 -8.50
CA PHE A 180 -13.54 9.76 -8.15
C PHE A 180 -13.24 8.28 -8.31
N VAL A 181 -14.19 7.47 -8.78
CA VAL A 181 -13.97 6.04 -9.01
C VAL A 181 -12.93 5.86 -10.13
N LEU A 182 -11.86 5.15 -9.81
CA LEU A 182 -10.84 4.79 -10.77
C LEU A 182 -11.32 3.63 -11.64
N GLU A 183 -11.03 3.70 -12.94
CA GLU A 183 -11.16 2.57 -13.83
C GLU A 183 -10.27 1.40 -13.40
N HIS A 184 -10.61 0.20 -13.89
CA HIS A 184 -9.81 -0.98 -13.64
C HIS A 184 -8.36 -0.77 -14.10
N ARG A 185 -7.40 -1.05 -13.21
CA ARG A 185 -5.99 -0.81 -13.45
C ARG A 185 -5.47 -1.80 -14.50
N ARG A 186 -5.20 -1.31 -15.71
CA ARG A 186 -4.58 -2.11 -16.78
C ARG A 186 -3.27 -2.74 -16.31
N GLU A 187 -2.99 -3.97 -16.77
CA GLU A 187 -1.68 -4.59 -16.55
C GLU A 187 -0.57 -3.74 -17.17
N ARG A 188 0.33 -3.25 -16.33
CA ARG A 188 1.48 -2.45 -16.78
C ARG A 188 2.68 -3.37 -16.97
N SER A 189 3.05 -3.59 -18.23
CA SER A 189 4.35 -4.17 -18.58
C SER A 189 5.30 -3.07 -19.00
N TYR A 190 6.30 -2.79 -18.14
CA TYR A 190 7.45 -1.96 -18.50
C TYR A 190 8.64 -2.91 -18.70
N PRO A 191 8.86 -3.43 -19.92
CA PRO A 191 10.04 -4.24 -20.17
C PRO A 191 11.27 -3.39 -19.82
N ARG A 192 12.19 -3.96 -19.03
CA ARG A 192 13.42 -3.27 -18.60
C ARG A 192 14.36 -3.13 -19.80
N LEU A 193 14.06 -2.12 -20.61
CA LEU A 193 14.78 -1.77 -21.83
C LEU A 193 15.33 -0.36 -21.70
N ILE A 194 16.59 -0.18 -22.12
CA ILE A 194 17.27 1.11 -22.13
C ILE A 194 17.18 1.72 -23.54
N LYS A 195 17.12 3.06 -23.64
CA LYS A 195 17.08 3.75 -24.95
C LYS A 195 18.42 3.72 -25.69
N ALA A 196 19.52 3.59 -24.97
CA ALA A 196 20.88 3.39 -25.47
C ALA A 196 21.66 2.58 -24.43
N SER A 197 22.63 1.76 -24.86
CA SER A 197 23.39 0.89 -23.94
C SER A 197 24.73 1.45 -23.52
N LYS A 198 25.01 1.31 -22.21
CA LYS A 198 26.35 1.16 -21.63
C LYS A 198 26.44 -0.07 -20.69
N ASN A 199 25.38 -0.88 -20.57
CA ASN A 199 25.18 -1.91 -19.54
C ASN A 199 24.56 -3.20 -20.10
N ARG A 200 24.49 -4.26 -19.28
CA ARG A 200 23.98 -5.62 -19.61
C ARG A 200 22.45 -5.72 -19.84
N TYR A 201 21.72 -4.61 -19.96
CA TYR A 201 20.27 -4.61 -20.21
C TYR A 201 19.95 -4.45 -21.71
N PRO A 202 18.93 -5.13 -22.24
CA PRO A 202 18.59 -5.05 -23.67
C PRO A 202 18.15 -3.63 -24.09
N ILE A 203 18.60 -3.19 -25.26
CA ILE A 203 18.23 -1.88 -25.83
C ILE A 203 16.83 -1.97 -26.44
N LYS A 204 15.99 -0.96 -26.19
CA LYS A 204 14.70 -0.83 -26.85
C LYS A 204 14.93 -0.56 -28.35
N LYS A 205 14.69 -1.56 -29.21
CA LYS A 205 14.69 -1.35 -30.67
C LYS A 205 13.64 -0.27 -30.99
N LYS A 206 14.03 0.78 -31.70
CA LYS A 206 13.07 1.74 -32.27
C LYS A 206 12.30 0.98 -33.33
N ASN A 207 11.00 0.75 -33.13
CA ASN A 207 10.13 0.34 -34.22
C ASN A 207 9.96 1.57 -35.11
N ALA A 208 10.73 1.64 -36.20
CA ALA A 208 10.44 2.55 -37.30
C ALA A 208 9.26 1.97 -38.08
N ALA A 209 8.05 2.24 -37.63
CA ALA A 209 6.84 1.96 -38.39
C ALA A 209 5.68 2.84 -37.88
N HIS A 210 5.69 4.13 -38.25
CA HIS A 210 4.45 4.72 -38.75
C HIS A 210 4.34 4.25 -40.20
N SER A 211 3.75 3.08 -40.43
CA SER A 211 3.22 2.76 -41.76
C SER A 211 1.79 3.26 -41.74
N LEU A 212 1.59 4.44 -42.30
CA LEU A 212 0.27 4.88 -42.76
C LEU A 212 -0.15 3.91 -43.87
N LYS A 213 -1.27 3.22 -43.64
CA LYS A 213 -2.17 2.76 -44.69
C LYS A 213 -3.57 3.19 -44.29
#